data_AF-A0A832FC66-F1
#
_entry.id   AF-A0A832FC66-F1
#
_cell.length_a   1.000
_cell.length_b   1.000
_cell.length_c   1.000
_cell.angle_alpha   90.00
_cell.angle_beta   90.00
_cell.angle_gamma   90.00
#
_symmetry.space_group_name_H-M   'P 1'
#
loop_
_entity.id
_entity.type
_entity.pdbx_description
1 polymer ?
#
loop_
_entity_poly.entity_id
_entity_poly.type
_entity_poly.pdbx_seq_one_letter_code
_entity_poly.pdbx_strand_id
1 'polypeptide(L)'
;MQQYLHAYSYIAIFALVGLLYVVVVLTVSRLLAPHRPSKEKSHPYECGLVPVGEPWGQLNIRYYVFALLFVLFDVETVFMYPWAVVFRDMGWPAFLEMFSFIAIIALGLIYAWKKNVLRWV
;
A
#
# COMPACT_ATOMS: atom_id res chain seq x y z
N MET A 1 16.59 22.35 15.45
CA MET A 1 17.27 21.39 14.55
C MET A 1 17.65 20.10 15.27
N GLN A 2 18.45 20.16 16.35
CA GLN A 2 18.88 18.97 17.10
C GLN A 2 17.72 18.09 17.58
N GLN A 3 16.65 18.67 18.13
CA GLN A 3 15.46 17.91 18.55
C GLN A 3 14.79 17.11 17.41
N TYR A 4 14.75 17.67 16.20
CA TYR A 4 14.22 16.96 15.03
C TYR A 4 15.14 15.82 14.62
N LEU A 5 16.46 16.04 14.62
CA LEU A 5 17.44 14.99 14.34
C LEU A 5 17.34 13.84 15.35
N HIS A 6 17.11 14.14 16.63
CA HIS A 6 16.84 13.12 17.65
C HIS A 6 15.55 12.35 17.35
N ALA A 7 14.45 13.03 17.00
CA ALA A 7 13.20 12.37 16.64
C ALA A 7 13.35 11.42 15.44
N TYR A 8 14.01 11.87 14.37
CA TYR A 8 14.31 11.02 13.22
C TYR A 8 15.26 9.87 13.56
N SER A 9 16.23 10.09 14.45
CA SER A 9 17.11 9.02 14.92
C SER A 9 16.35 7.93 15.66
N TYR A 10 15.36 8.28 16.48
CA TYR A 10 14.52 7.29 17.16
C TYR A 10 13.68 6.47 16.17
N ILE A 11 13.11 7.11 15.15
CA ILE A 11 12.37 6.42 14.08
C ILE A 11 13.30 5.47 13.32
N ALA A 12 14.50 5.92 12.96
CA ALA A 12 15.48 5.10 12.24
C ALA A 12 15.95 3.89 13.07
N ILE A 13 16.25 4.10 14.36
CA ILE A 13 16.63 3.02 15.27
C ILE A 13 15.46 2.04 15.45
N PHE A 14 14.23 2.53 15.60
CA PHE A 14 13.05 1.66 15.73
C PHE A 14 12.84 0.80 14.48
N ALA A 15 12.93 1.40 13.28
CA ALA A 15 12.84 0.67 12.03
C ALA A 15 13.96 -0.37 11.88
N LEU A 16 15.19 -0.02 12.26
CA LEU A 16 16.34 -0.93 12.24
C LEU A 16 16.15 -2.10 13.21
N VAL A 17 15.70 -1.83 14.44
CA VAL A 17 15.42 -2.87 15.44
C VAL A 17 14.29 -3.78 14.96
N GLY A 18 13.23 -3.23 14.35
CA GLY A 18 12.16 -4.02 13.76
C GLY A 18 12.64 -4.94 12.64
N LEU A 19 13.49 -4.43 11.74
CA LEU A 19 14.11 -5.23 10.68
C LEU A 19 15.00 -6.33 11.26
N LEU A 20 15.88 -5.99 12.20
CA LEU A 20 16.76 -6.93 12.89
C LEU A 20 15.96 -8.01 13.60
N TYR A 21 14.87 -7.65 14.26
CA TYR A 21 13.98 -8.60 14.91
C TYR A 21 13.42 -9.63 13.93
N VAL A 22 12.90 -9.20 12.78
CA VAL A 22 12.40 -10.13 11.74
C VAL A 22 13.52 -11.06 11.26
N VAL A 23 14.70 -10.52 10.98
CA VAL A 23 15.86 -11.32 10.54
C VAL A 23 16.28 -12.32 11.61
N VAL A 24 16.39 -11.91 12.87
CA VAL A 24 16.78 -12.79 13.99
C VAL A 24 15.75 -13.90 14.17
N VAL A 25 14.46 -13.59 14.21
CA VAL A 25 13.40 -14.59 14.41
C VAL A 25 13.38 -15.60 13.27
N LEU A 26 13.47 -15.16 12.01
CA LEU A 26 13.53 -16.06 10.86
C LEU A 26 14.80 -16.91 10.86
N THR A 27 15.94 -16.34 11.26
CA THR A 27 17.22 -17.06 11.35
C THR A 27 17.20 -18.11 12.45
N VAL A 28 16.75 -17.74 13.66
CA VAL A 28 16.60 -18.66 14.79
C VAL A 28 15.60 -19.77 14.45
N SER A 29 14.46 -19.43 13.86
CA SER A 29 13.47 -20.40 13.38
C SER A 29 14.10 -21.40 12.40
N ARG A 30 14.88 -20.91 11.43
CA ARG A 30 15.60 -21.77 10.46
C ARG A 30 16.68 -22.64 11.10
N LEU A 31 17.38 -22.16 12.13
CA LEU A 31 18.41 -22.91 12.84
C LEU A 31 17.84 -24.00 13.76
N LEU A 32 16.69 -23.74 14.39
CA LEU A 32 16.02 -24.68 15.29
C LEU A 32 15.13 -25.68 14.54
N ALA A 33 14.59 -25.31 13.38
CA ALA A 33 13.68 -26.16 12.62
C ALA A 33 14.38 -27.41 12.06
N PRO A 34 13.74 -28.61 12.12
CA PRO A 34 14.27 -29.80 11.47
C PRO A 34 14.38 -29.63 9.95
N HIS A 35 15.61 -29.72 9.42
CA HIS A 35 15.86 -29.60 7.98
C HIS A 35 15.77 -30.97 7.28
N ARG A 36 14.59 -31.29 6.72
CA ARG A 36 14.33 -32.53 5.98
C ARG A 36 13.71 -32.25 4.60
N PRO A 37 14.50 -31.73 3.64
CA PRO A 37 14.02 -31.46 2.29
C PRO A 37 13.66 -32.76 1.57
N SER A 38 12.54 -32.76 0.86
CA SER A 38 12.14 -33.85 -0.04
C SER A 38 11.51 -33.25 -1.29
N LYS A 39 11.51 -34.02 -2.39
CA LYS A 39 10.87 -33.61 -3.65
C LYS A 39 9.38 -33.30 -3.42
N GLU A 40 8.67 -34.18 -2.72
CA GLU A 40 7.25 -34.02 -2.38
C GLU A 40 6.95 -32.72 -1.59
N LYS A 41 7.78 -32.34 -0.61
CA LYS A 41 7.58 -31.10 0.17
C LYS A 41 7.84 -29.83 -0.63
N SER A 42 8.53 -29.94 -1.76
CA SER A 42 8.90 -28.82 -2.61
C SER A 42 7.95 -28.66 -3.79
N HIS A 43 6.97 -29.55 -3.95
CA HIS A 43 5.92 -29.41 -4.95
C HIS A 43 4.93 -28.31 -4.55
N PRO A 44 4.48 -27.46 -5.49
CA PRO A 44 3.38 -26.52 -5.25
C PRO A 44 2.12 -27.26 -4.78
N TYR A 45 1.36 -26.62 -3.89
CA TYR A 45 0.12 -27.18 -3.39
C TYR A 45 -0.99 -27.13 -4.45
N GLU A 46 -1.53 -28.28 -4.84
CA GLU A 46 -2.65 -28.42 -5.80
C GLU A 46 -3.64 -29.50 -5.31
N CYS A 47 -4.09 -29.39 -4.05
CA CYS A 47 -5.07 -30.32 -3.44
C CYS A 47 -4.70 -31.82 -3.54
N GLY A 48 -3.41 -32.14 -3.61
CA GLY A 48 -2.88 -33.51 -3.72
C GLY A 48 -2.65 -34.01 -5.15
N LEU A 49 -2.83 -33.16 -6.16
CA LEU A 49 -2.54 -33.47 -7.56
C LEU A 49 -1.23 -32.82 -8.01
N VAL A 50 -0.70 -33.28 -9.14
CA VAL A 50 0.41 -32.61 -9.81
C VAL A 50 -0.18 -31.40 -10.55
N PRO A 51 0.36 -30.17 -10.35
CA PRO A 51 -0.09 -28.99 -11.08
C PRO A 51 -0.01 -29.23 -12.59
N VAL A 52 -1.11 -28.97 -13.30
CA VAL A 52 -1.20 -29.13 -14.76
C VAL A 52 -1.48 -27.77 -15.39
N GLY A 53 -0.75 -27.45 -16.47
CA GLY A 53 -0.93 -26.22 -17.24
C GLY A 53 0.13 -25.16 -16.96
N GLU A 54 0.10 -24.08 -17.75
CA GLU A 54 0.95 -22.93 -17.48
C GLU A 54 0.42 -22.13 -16.28
N PRO A 55 1.29 -21.67 -15.36
CA PRO A 55 0.88 -20.87 -14.21
C PRO A 55 0.40 -19.45 -14.59
N TRP A 56 0.52 -19.07 -15.86
CA TRP A 56 0.16 -17.75 -16.35
C TRP A 56 -1.32 -17.69 -16.75
N GLY A 57 -2.16 -17.34 -15.79
CA GLY A 57 -3.56 -16.96 -16.06
C GLY A 57 -3.68 -15.53 -16.60
N GLN A 58 -4.80 -15.23 -17.25
CA GLN A 58 -5.15 -13.85 -17.61
C GLN A 58 -5.37 -13.03 -16.33
N LEU A 59 -4.44 -12.12 -16.02
CA LEU A 59 -4.63 -11.14 -14.95
C LEU A 59 -5.74 -10.18 -15.37
N ASN A 60 -6.74 -10.04 -14.52
CA ASN A 60 -7.88 -9.18 -14.80
C ASN A 60 -7.45 -7.70 -14.77
N ILE A 61 -7.79 -6.93 -15.81
CA ILE A 61 -7.47 -5.49 -15.90
C ILE A 61 -7.99 -4.68 -14.71
N ARG A 62 -9.01 -5.19 -13.99
CA ARG A 62 -9.56 -4.57 -12.78
C ARG A 62 -8.47 -4.21 -11.76
N TYR A 63 -7.46 -5.06 -11.55
CA TYR A 63 -6.36 -4.77 -10.62
C TYR A 63 -5.60 -3.49 -10.99
N TYR A 64 -5.32 -3.30 -12.29
CA TYR A 64 -4.65 -2.11 -12.79
C TYR A 64 -5.49 -0.85 -12.54
N VAL A 65 -6.80 -0.92 -12.77
CA VAL A 65 -7.65 0.25 -12.61
C VAL A 65 -7.76 0.68 -11.15
N PHE A 66 -7.87 -0.27 -10.21
CA PHE A 66 -7.83 0.05 -8.79
C PHE A 66 -6.49 0.66 -8.37
N ALA A 67 -5.36 0.13 -8.85
CA ALA A 67 -4.04 0.68 -8.57
C ALA A 67 -3.88 2.11 -9.14
N LEU A 68 -4.35 2.35 -10.36
CA LEU A 68 -4.28 3.66 -11.00
C LEU A 68 -5.10 4.70 -10.23
N LEU A 69 -6.34 4.35 -9.85
CA LEU A 69 -7.18 5.23 -9.05
C LEU A 69 -6.57 5.49 -7.68
N PHE A 70 -6.02 4.46 -7.02
CA PHE A 70 -5.33 4.62 -5.74
C PHE A 70 -4.18 5.63 -5.82
N VAL A 71 -3.29 5.49 -6.80
CA VAL A 71 -2.15 6.42 -6.98
C VAL A 71 -2.63 7.85 -7.26
N LEU A 72 -3.71 8.00 -8.03
CA LEU A 72 -4.29 9.31 -8.32
C LEU A 72 -4.80 9.98 -7.03
N PHE A 73 -5.57 9.27 -6.21
CA PHE A 73 -6.04 9.79 -4.91
C PHE A 73 -4.90 10.02 -3.92
N ASP A 74 -3.87 9.17 -3.93
CA ASP A 74 -2.70 9.33 -3.04
C ASP A 74 -1.98 10.65 -3.33
N VAL A 75 -1.73 10.95 -4.60
CA VAL A 75 -1.15 12.24 -5.03
C VAL A 75 -2.03 13.43 -4.64
N GLU A 76 -3.35 13.31 -4.72
CA GLU A 76 -4.28 14.37 -4.31
C GLU A 76 -4.19 14.65 -2.80
N THR A 77 -4.06 13.61 -1.98
CA THR A 77 -3.91 13.78 -0.52
C THR A 77 -2.63 14.51 -0.16
N VAL A 78 -1.55 14.31 -0.93
CA VAL A 78 -0.30 15.07 -0.78
C VAL A 78 -0.53 16.58 -0.94
N PHE A 79 -1.44 17.01 -1.82
CA PHE A 79 -1.82 18.42 -1.93
C PHE A 79 -2.74 18.90 -0.79
N MET A 80 -3.57 18.02 -0.26
CA MET A 80 -4.47 18.35 0.84
C MET A 80 -3.74 18.54 2.17
N TYR A 81 -2.64 17.81 2.42
CA TYR A 81 -1.92 17.88 3.71
C TYR A 81 -1.36 19.27 4.05
N PRO A 82 -0.60 19.95 3.18
CA PRO A 82 -0.10 21.30 3.49
C PRO A 82 -1.23 22.28 3.80
N TRP A 83 -2.28 22.28 2.98
CA TRP A 83 -3.47 23.11 3.20
C TRP A 83 -4.12 22.81 4.55
N ALA A 84 -4.29 21.53 4.91
CA ALA A 84 -4.93 21.13 6.17
C ALA A 84 -4.12 21.60 7.40
N VAL A 85 -2.78 21.60 7.30
CA VAL A 85 -1.90 22.02 8.39
C VAL A 85 -2.00 23.53 8.66
N VAL A 86 -2.11 24.35 7.62
CA VAL A 86 -2.13 25.83 7.74
C VAL A 86 -3.52 26.46 7.61
N PHE A 87 -4.57 25.63 7.50
CA PHE A 87 -5.94 26.07 7.24
C PHE A 87 -6.42 27.22 8.13
N ARG A 88 -6.07 27.17 9.43
CA ARG A 88 -6.48 28.18 10.42
C ARG A 88 -6.00 29.59 10.08
N ASP A 89 -4.86 29.71 9.39
CA ASP A 89 -4.23 30.99 9.08
C ASP A 89 -4.65 31.56 7.71
N MET A 90 -5.27 30.73 6.86
CA MET A 90 -5.62 31.09 5.47
C MET A 90 -7.03 31.65 5.28
N GLY A 91 -7.94 31.39 6.24
CA GLY A 91 -9.30 31.94 6.22
C GLY A 91 -10.20 31.37 5.11
N TRP A 92 -11.28 32.10 4.83
CA TRP A 92 -12.40 31.61 4.00
C TRP A 92 -12.12 31.40 2.50
N PRO A 93 -11.25 32.19 1.83
CA PRO A 93 -10.91 31.94 0.43
C PRO A 93 -10.26 30.56 0.20
N ALA A 94 -9.28 30.20 1.03
CA ALA A 94 -8.59 28.91 0.93
C ALA A 94 -9.51 27.71 1.23
N PHE A 95 -10.56 27.91 2.04
CA PHE A 95 -11.59 26.90 2.22
C PHE A 95 -12.34 26.62 0.92
N LEU A 96 -12.80 27.68 0.24
CA LEU A 96 -13.58 27.55 -0.99
C LEU A 96 -12.74 26.93 -2.11
N GLU A 97 -11.48 27.32 -2.25
CA GLU A 97 -10.56 26.75 -3.23
C GLU A 97 -10.36 25.24 -3.00
N MET A 98 -10.10 24.81 -1.76
CA MET A 98 -9.95 23.39 -1.46
C MET A 98 -11.27 22.63 -1.61
N PHE A 99 -12.40 23.24 -1.24
CA PHE A 99 -13.70 22.63 -1.45
C PHE A 99 -13.97 22.39 -2.94
N SER A 100 -13.66 23.37 -3.80
CA SER A 100 -13.74 23.21 -5.26
C SER A 100 -12.79 22.14 -5.78
N PHE A 101 -11.56 22.06 -5.26
CA PHE A 101 -10.60 21.01 -5.60
C PHE A 101 -11.13 19.61 -5.28
N ILE A 102 -11.60 19.39 -4.04
CA ILE A 102 -12.20 18.13 -3.61
C ILE A 102 -13.45 17.80 -4.43
N ALA A 103 -14.28 18.80 -4.76
CA ALA A 103 -15.48 18.60 -5.57
C ALA A 103 -15.13 18.08 -6.99
N ILE A 104 -14.10 18.63 -7.63
CA ILE A 104 -13.64 18.19 -8.96
C ILE A 104 -13.20 16.72 -8.91
N ILE A 105 -12.44 16.36 -7.88
CA ILE A 105 -11.97 14.98 -7.66
C ILE A 105 -13.15 14.04 -7.41
N ALA A 106 -14.07 14.44 -6.54
CA ALA A 106 -15.27 13.67 -6.24
C ALA A 106 -16.13 13.43 -7.49
N LEU A 107 -16.21 14.40 -8.41
CA LEU A 107 -16.87 14.21 -9.70
C LEU A 107 -16.17 13.15 -10.56
N GLY A 108 -14.83 13.13 -10.56
CA GLY A 108 -14.05 12.06 -11.21
C GLY A 108 -14.36 10.67 -10.64
N LEU A 109 -14.44 10.57 -9.30
CA LEU A 109 -14.82 9.33 -8.62
C LEU A 109 -16.25 8.90 -8.96
N ILE A 110 -17.21 9.83 -8.92
CA ILE A 110 -18.61 9.57 -9.27
C ILE A 110 -18.71 9.10 -10.73
N TYR A 111 -17.93 9.68 -11.64
CA TYR A 111 -17.87 9.24 -13.03
C TYR A 111 -17.35 7.80 -13.14
N ALA A 112 -16.22 7.48 -12.49
CA ALA A 112 -15.66 6.12 -12.47
C ALA A 112 -16.65 5.10 -11.90
N TRP A 113 -17.38 5.48 -10.85
CA TRP A 113 -18.43 4.65 -10.26
C TRP A 113 -19.60 4.43 -11.22
N LYS A 114 -20.11 5.49 -11.86
CA LYS A 114 -21.19 5.40 -12.87
C LYS A 114 -20.79 4.55 -14.07
N LYS A 115 -19.51 4.53 -14.44
CA LYS A 115 -18.97 3.66 -15.49
C LYS A 115 -18.76 2.21 -15.06
N ASN A 116 -19.13 1.84 -13.82
CA ASN A 116 -18.96 0.50 -13.25
C ASN A 116 -17.51 0.00 -13.24
N VAL A 117 -16.54 0.91 -13.32
CA VAL A 117 -15.11 0.57 -13.35
C VAL A 117 -14.64 0.05 -11.99
N LEU A 118 -15.34 0.45 -10.92
CA LEU A 118 -15.11 0.00 -9.54
C LEU A 118 -15.79 -1.35 -9.22
N ARG A 119 -16.39 -2.03 -10.20
CA ARG A 119 -17.14 -3.26 -9.97
C ARG A 119 -16.17 -4.45 -9.88
N TRP A 120 -16.22 -5.15 -8.76
CA TRP A 120 -15.38 -6.34 -8.53
C TRP A 120 -15.96 -7.63 -9.11
N VAL A 121 -17.28 -7.70 -9.31
CA VAL A 121 -18.01 -8.91 -9.74
C VAL A 121 -18.56 -8.75 -11.14
#